data_AF-A0A4Q1EW63-F1
#
_entry.id   AF-A0A4Q1EW63-F1
#
_cell.length_a   1.000
_cell.length_b   1.000
_cell.length_c   1.000
_cell.angle_alpha   90.00
_cell.angle_beta   90.00
_cell.angle_gamma   90.00
#
_symmetry.space_group_name_H-M   'P 1'
#
loop_
_entity.id
_entity.type
_entity.pdbx_description
1 polymer ?
#
loop_
_entity_poly.entity_id
_entity_poly.type
_entity_poly.pdbx_seq_one_letter_code
_entity_poly.pdbx_strand_id
1 'polypeptide(L)'
;MENSNRKEIFESYKKEIQVLKNKLFDKGFQTEDEIKKFETANKNDFDRYYFLVKEIEKLKYELMSPQEKKEYDEYMKKLKLKAEGKPLI
;
A
#
# COMPACT_ATOMS: atom_id res chain seq x y z
N MET A 1 -8.23 -19.71 14.42
CA MET A 1 -9.33 -18.73 14.20
C MET A 1 -8.80 -17.37 13.75
N GLU A 2 -7.73 -16.80 14.33
CA GLU A 2 -7.22 -15.48 13.93
C GLU A 2 -6.78 -15.34 12.46
N ASN A 3 -6.14 -16.35 11.87
CA ASN A 3 -5.65 -16.25 10.49
C ASN A 3 -6.77 -16.25 9.43
N SER A 4 -7.96 -16.77 9.73
CA SER A 4 -9.11 -16.65 8.82
C SER A 4 -9.60 -15.21 8.76
N ASN A 5 -9.77 -14.60 9.94
CA ASN A 5 -10.21 -13.22 10.06
C ASN A 5 -9.21 -12.24 9.40
N ARG A 6 -7.89 -12.44 9.59
CA ARG A 6 -6.87 -11.62 8.93
C ARG A 6 -6.93 -11.72 7.41
N LYS A 7 -7.20 -12.90 6.85
CA LYS A 7 -7.38 -13.09 5.39
C LYS A 7 -8.64 -12.41 4.88
N GLU A 8 -9.74 -12.48 5.63
CA GLU A 8 -11.00 -11.81 5.26
C GLU A 8 -10.84 -10.28 5.27
N ILE A 9 -10.18 -9.73 6.29
CA ILE A 9 -9.84 -8.29 6.36
C ILE A 9 -8.94 -7.90 5.19
N PHE A 10 -7.91 -8.71 4.90
CA PHE A 10 -6.99 -8.46 3.79
C PHE A 10 -7.71 -8.39 2.43
N GLU A 11 -8.63 -9.32 2.16
CA GLU A 11 -9.41 -9.31 0.93
C GLU A 11 -10.43 -8.16 0.90
N SER A 12 -11.00 -7.78 2.05
CA SER A 12 -11.85 -6.59 2.16
C SER A 12 -11.09 -5.32 1.81
N TYR A 13 -9.90 -5.12 2.39
CA TYR A 13 -9.06 -3.95 2.14
C TYR A 13 -8.60 -3.86 0.68
N LYS A 14 -8.28 -5.00 0.04
CA LYS A 14 -7.97 -5.03 -1.40
C LYS A 14 -9.13 -4.51 -2.26
N LYS A 15 -10.36 -4.95 -1.96
CA LYS A 15 -11.55 -4.49 -2.68
C LYS A 15 -11.75 -3.00 -2.50
N GLU A 16 -11.62 -2.50 -1.27
CA GLU A 16 -11.75 -1.07 -0.97
C GLU A 16 -10.69 -0.23 -1.69
N ILE A 17 -9.42 -0.67 -1.69
CA ILE A 17 -8.35 -0.02 -2.47
C ILE A 17 -8.70 0.04 -3.94
N GLN A 18 -9.23 -1.03 -4.54
CA GLN A 18 -9.54 -1.03 -5.96
C GLN A 18 -10.62 0.00 -6.30
N VAL A 19 -11.63 0.13 -5.43
CA VAL A 19 -12.68 1.16 -5.58
C VAL A 19 -12.10 2.56 -5.46
N LEU A 20 -11.28 2.81 -4.43
CA LEU A 20 -10.62 4.10 -4.23
C LEU A 20 -9.66 4.43 -5.37
N LYS A 21 -8.94 3.44 -5.89
CA LYS A 21 -7.99 3.62 -6.98
C LYS A 21 -8.69 4.11 -8.24
N ASN A 22 -9.80 3.48 -8.60
CA ASN A 22 -10.62 3.88 -9.74
C ASN A 22 -11.23 5.27 -9.53
N LYS A 23 -11.60 5.62 -8.29
CA LYS A 23 -12.14 6.94 -7.97
C LYS A 23 -11.08 8.06 -8.10
N LEU A 24 -9.88 7.81 -7.59
CA LEU A 24 -8.86 8.84 -7.36
C LEU A 24 -7.87 9.00 -8.53
N PHE A 25 -7.49 7.92 -9.20
CA PHE A 25 -6.37 7.93 -10.14
C PHE A 25 -6.77 7.73 -11.61
N ASP A 26 -8.03 7.42 -11.89
CA ASP A 26 -8.56 7.34 -13.26
C ASP A 26 -9.17 8.68 -13.72
N LYS A 27 -8.44 9.77 -13.46
CA LYS A 27 -8.89 11.15 -13.73
C LYS A 27 -7.84 11.90 -14.53
N GLY A 28 -8.27 12.49 -15.63
CA GLY A 28 -7.51 13.50 -16.38
C GLY A 28 -7.95 14.89 -15.95
N PHE A 29 -7.00 15.76 -15.66
CA PHE A 29 -7.23 17.17 -15.33
C PHE A 29 -6.55 18.05 -16.38
N GLN A 30 -7.17 19.17 -16.74
CA GLN A 30 -6.63 20.09 -17.74
C GLN A 30 -5.82 21.21 -17.08
N THR A 31 -6.09 21.51 -15.81
CA THR A 31 -5.44 22.60 -15.07
C THR A 31 -5.03 22.19 -13.66
N GLU A 32 -4.03 22.89 -13.10
CA GLU A 32 -3.61 22.68 -11.71
C GLU A 32 -4.70 23.04 -10.69
N ASP A 33 -5.56 24.01 -10.99
CA ASP A 33 -6.65 24.40 -10.10
C ASP A 33 -7.73 23.31 -9.98
N GLU A 34 -8.00 22.58 -11.06
CA GLU A 34 -8.85 21.39 -11.02
C GLU A 34 -8.25 20.29 -10.16
N ILE A 35 -6.93 20.09 -10.25
CA ILE A 35 -6.20 19.12 -9.41
C ILE A 35 -6.36 19.51 -7.94
N LYS A 36 -6.06 20.75 -7.57
CA LYS A 36 -6.13 21.21 -6.17
C LYS A 36 -7.56 21.09 -5.60
N LYS A 37 -8.58 21.44 -6.38
CA LYS A 37 -9.99 21.28 -5.98
C LYS A 37 -10.33 19.80 -5.79
N PHE A 38 -9.90 18.94 -6.71
CA PHE A 38 -10.13 17.51 -6.63
C PHE A 38 -9.43 16.89 -5.41
N GLU A 39 -8.16 17.21 -5.18
CA GLU A 39 -7.39 16.76 -4.02
C GLU A 39 -8.06 17.18 -2.71
N THR A 40 -8.47 18.46 -2.61
CA THR A 40 -9.13 18.97 -1.41
C THR A 40 -10.47 18.29 -1.17
N ALA A 41 -11.27 18.09 -2.22
CA ALA A 41 -12.58 17.45 -2.13
C ALA A 41 -12.49 15.95 -1.78
N ASN A 42 -11.42 15.27 -2.18
CA ASN A 42 -11.21 13.84 -1.97
C ASN A 42 -10.13 13.53 -0.94
N LYS A 43 -9.72 14.51 -0.12
CA LYS A 43 -8.64 14.35 0.85
C LYS A 43 -8.81 13.12 1.75
N ASN A 44 -10.01 12.92 2.29
CA ASN A 44 -10.31 11.78 3.17
C ASN A 44 -10.16 10.43 2.43
N ASP A 45 -10.49 10.39 1.14
CA ASP A 45 -10.35 9.18 0.33
C ASP A 45 -8.88 8.90 0.02
N PHE A 46 -8.07 9.94 -0.23
CA PHE A 46 -6.62 9.79 -0.33
C PHE A 46 -6.01 9.29 0.97
N ASP A 47 -6.36 9.92 2.11
CA ASP A 47 -5.89 9.52 3.44
C ASP A 47 -6.27 8.06 3.72
N ARG A 48 -7.51 7.66 3.41
CA ARG A 48 -8.00 6.29 3.54
C ARG A 48 -7.25 5.33 2.61
N TYR A 49 -7.03 5.70 1.36
CA TYR A 49 -6.27 4.89 0.40
C TYR A 49 -4.85 4.60 0.91
N TYR A 50 -4.12 5.63 1.34
CA TYR A 50 -2.76 5.46 1.87
C TYR A 50 -2.74 4.66 3.17
N PHE A 51 -3.73 4.83 4.03
CA PHE A 51 -3.88 4.01 5.22
C PHE A 51 -4.07 2.53 4.85
N LEU A 52 -4.98 2.21 3.94
CA LEU A 52 -5.25 0.84 3.52
C LEU A 52 -4.03 0.19 2.85
N VAL A 53 -3.27 0.93 2.03
CA VAL A 53 -2.04 0.41 1.41
C VAL A 53 -1.09 -0.09 2.48
N LYS A 54 -0.85 0.72 3.53
CA LYS A 54 0.03 0.36 4.65
C LYS A 54 -0.49 -0.85 5.43
N GLU A 55 -1.78 -0.88 5.72
CA GLU A 55 -2.39 -2.00 6.45
C GLU A 55 -2.34 -3.30 5.64
N ILE A 56 -2.53 -3.24 4.33
CA ILE A 56 -2.38 -4.40 3.43
C ILE A 56 -0.94 -4.91 3.43
N GLU A 57 0.06 -4.02 3.35
CA GLU A 57 1.47 -4.42 3.42
C GLU A 57 1.81 -5.10 4.74
N LYS A 58 1.32 -4.55 5.86
CA LYS A 58 1.46 -5.16 7.17
C LYS A 58 0.81 -6.54 7.24
N LEU A 59 -0.43 -6.66 6.76
CA LEU A 59 -1.15 -7.94 6.73
C LEU A 59 -0.46 -8.97 5.83
N LYS A 60 0.10 -8.54 4.67
CA LYS A 60 0.93 -9.44 3.83
C LYS A 60 2.08 -10.01 4.63
N TYR A 61 2.84 -9.16 5.30
CA TYR A 61 3.95 -9.60 6.13
C TYR A 61 3.48 -10.53 7.24
N GLU A 62 2.41 -10.18 7.98
CA GLU A 62 1.88 -11.03 9.05
C GLU A 62 1.44 -12.42 8.57
N LEU A 63 0.86 -12.51 7.37
CA LEU A 63 0.37 -13.73 6.76
C LEU A 63 1.47 -14.59 6.12
N MET A 64 2.67 -14.05 5.91
CA MET A 64 3.83 -14.82 5.43
C MET A 64 4.26 -15.89 6.44
N SER A 65 4.73 -17.03 5.93
CA SER A 65 5.45 -18.04 6.70
C SER A 65 6.79 -17.50 7.23
N PRO A 66 7.38 -18.13 8.26
CA PRO A 66 8.68 -17.71 8.77
C PRO A 66 9.79 -17.68 7.72
N GLN A 67 9.76 -18.61 6.76
CA GLN A 67 10.73 -18.66 5.66
C GLN A 67 10.54 -17.48 4.70
N GLU A 68 9.31 -17.20 4.29
CA GLU A 68 8.98 -16.06 3.42
C GLU A 68 9.33 -14.72 4.06
N LYS A 69 9.10 -14.58 5.39
CA LYS A 69 9.50 -13.37 6.13
C LYS A 69 11.00 -13.15 6.07
N LYS A 70 11.80 -14.20 6.25
CA LYS A 70 13.27 -14.10 6.19
C LYS A 70 13.74 -13.64 4.81
N GLU A 71 13.20 -14.22 3.76
CA GLU A 71 13.52 -13.84 2.37
C GLU A 71 13.11 -12.39 2.07
N TYR A 72 11.93 -11.98 2.55
CA TYR A 72 11.45 -10.61 2.42
C TYR A 72 12.36 -9.61 3.16
N ASP A 73 12.75 -9.92 4.40
CA ASP A 73 13.61 -9.06 5.21
C ASP A 73 15.02 -8.92 4.59
N GLU A 74 15.57 -10.01 4.05
CA GLU A 74 16.83 -9.99 3.29
C GLU A 74 16.72 -9.15 2.02
N TYR A 75 15.62 -9.27 1.28
CA TYR A 75 15.36 -8.44 0.10
C TYR A 75 15.25 -6.95 0.46
N MET A 76 14.49 -6.61 1.50
CA MET A 76 14.34 -5.23 1.97
C MET A 76 15.67 -4.65 2.46
N LYS A 77 16.52 -5.45 3.12
CA LYS A 77 17.88 -5.05 3.50
C LYS A 77 18.73 -4.69 2.27
N LYS A 78 18.69 -5.50 1.22
CA LYS A 78 19.41 -5.22 -0.05
C LYS A 78 18.92 -3.94 -0.71
N LEU A 79 17.60 -3.73 -0.77
CA LEU A 79 17.02 -2.49 -1.31
C LEU A 79 17.49 -1.26 -0.53
N LYS A 80 17.51 -1.34 0.80
CA LYS A 80 18.00 -0.26 1.66
C LYS A 80 19.47 0.05 1.41
N LEU A 81 20.32 -0.97 1.32
CA LEU A 81 21.74 -0.78 0.99
C LEU A 81 21.92 -0.12 -0.38
N LYS A 82 21.14 -0.53 -1.39
CA LYS A 82 21.15 0.08 -2.72
C LYS A 82 20.72 1.55 -2.69
N ALA A 83 19.66 1.87 -1.95
CA ALA A 83 19.18 3.24 -1.79
C ALA A 83 20.21 4.14 -1.07
N GLU A 84 20.98 3.57 -0.14
CA GLU A 84 22.07 4.25 0.58
C GLU A 84 23.39 4.28 -0.22
N GLY A 85 23.44 3.72 -1.44
CA GLY A 85 24.66 3.63 -2.25
C GLY A 85 25.74 2.71 -1.68
N LYS A 86 25.39 1.83 -0.73
CA LYS A 86 26.30 0.90 -0.08
C LYS A 86 26.44 -0.40 -0.89
N PRO A 87 27.62 -1.05 -0.87
CA PRO A 87 27.82 -2.32 -1.56
C PRO A 87 26.90 -3.41 -0.97
N LEU A 88 26.40 -4.27 -1.85
CA LEU A 88 25.67 -5.49 -1.48
C LEU A 88 26.72 -6.53 -1.04
N ILE A 89 26.96 -6.60 0.27
CA ILE A 89 27.91 -7.54 0.90
C ILE A 89 27.21 -8.86 1.23
#